data_AF-F8FP66-F1
#
_entry.id   AF-F8FP66-F1
#
_cell.length_a   1.000
_cell.length_b   1.000
_cell.length_c   1.000
_cell.angle_alpha   90.00
_cell.angle_beta   90.00
_cell.angle_gamma   90.00
#
_symmetry.space_group_name_H-M   'P 1'
#
loop_
_entity.id
_entity.type
_entity.pdbx_description
1 polymer ?
#
loop_
_entity_poly.entity_id
_entity_poly.type
_entity_poly.pdbx_seq_one_letter_code
_entity_poly.pdbx_strand_id
1 'polypeptide(L)'
;MRLLLMKLMINGLITVPFLVIFAGTSFSGAVVTSVLLSVIAYVVGDRFILKVTNNVVATVADLGLAFVFFVLVSGVTMGELSLVELLTLVAGIGVLDYYFHRTFGANLVTSAA
;
A
#
# COMPACT_ATOMS: atom_id res chain seq x y z
N MET A 1 -1.17 13.96 -9.66
CA MET A 1 -2.44 13.20 -9.80
C MET A 1 -2.26 11.84 -10.50
N ARG A 2 -1.66 11.77 -11.70
CA ARG A 2 -1.51 10.50 -12.45
C ARG A 2 -0.80 9.37 -11.66
N LEU A 3 0.27 9.68 -10.94
CA LEU A 3 1.05 8.69 -10.18
C LEU A 3 0.28 8.11 -8.98
N LEU A 4 -0.53 8.92 -8.30
CA LEU A 4 -1.41 8.46 -7.23
C LEU A 4 -2.46 7.47 -7.76
N LEU A 5 -3.04 7.75 -8.94
CA LEU A 5 -4.00 6.83 -9.57
C LEU A 5 -3.37 5.48 -9.90
N MET A 6 -2.12 5.46 -10.36
CA MET A 6 -1.41 4.20 -10.59
C MET A 6 -1.07 3.46 -9.30
N LYS A 7 -0.61 4.14 -8.25
CA LYS A 7 -0.39 3.53 -6.93
C LYS A 7 -1.69 2.91 -6.41
N LEU A 8 -2.82 3.63 -6.51
CA LEU A 8 -4.16 3.15 -6.17
C LEU A 8 -4.54 1.88 -6.95
N MET A 9 -4.32 1.86 -8.26
CA MET A 9 -4.65 0.69 -9.09
C MET A 9 -3.80 -0.52 -8.74
N ILE A 10 -2.49 -0.33 -8.54
CA ILE A 10 -1.54 -1.40 -8.24
C ILE A 10 -1.81 -1.98 -6.84
N ASN A 11 -1.93 -1.12 -5.83
CA ASN A 11 -2.23 -1.56 -4.47
C ASN A 11 -3.65 -2.13 -4.36
N GLY A 12 -4.60 -1.57 -5.11
CA GLY A 12 -5.97 -2.09 -5.23
C GLY A 12 -6.04 -3.48 -5.84
N LEU A 13 -5.25 -3.74 -6.87
CA LEU A 13 -5.22 -5.03 -7.57
C LEU A 13 -4.87 -6.20 -6.64
N ILE A 14 -4.03 -5.96 -5.63
CA ILE A 14 -3.69 -6.98 -4.63
C ILE A 14 -4.58 -6.90 -3.39
N THR A 15 -4.77 -5.70 -2.84
CA THR A 15 -5.41 -5.51 -1.54
C THR A 15 -6.89 -5.88 -1.58
N VAL A 16 -7.60 -5.44 -2.61
CA VAL A 16 -9.05 -5.65 -2.70
C VAL A 16 -9.42 -7.14 -2.76
N PRO A 17 -8.92 -7.94 -3.72
CA PRO A 17 -9.26 -9.36 -3.77
C PRO A 17 -8.78 -10.10 -2.52
N PHE A 18 -7.61 -9.75 -1.97
CA PHE A 18 -7.09 -10.39 -0.78
C PHE A 18 -8.01 -10.19 0.43
N LEU A 19 -8.47 -8.96 0.70
CA LEU A 19 -9.36 -8.67 1.81
C LEU A 19 -10.75 -9.30 1.66
N VAL A 20 -11.25 -9.40 0.43
CA VAL A 20 -12.55 -10.06 0.18
C VAL A 20 -12.45 -11.57 0.44
N ILE A 21 -11.36 -12.21 0.02
CA ILE A 21 -11.20 -13.67 0.11
C ILE A 21 -10.78 -14.10 1.52
N PHE A 22 -9.78 -13.44 2.11
CA PHE A 22 -9.15 -13.89 3.37
C PHE A 22 -9.72 -13.18 4.60
N ALA A 23 -9.96 -11.87 4.53
CA ALA A 23 -10.51 -11.11 5.65
C ALA A 23 -12.06 -11.10 5.69
N GLY A 24 -12.74 -11.81 4.78
CA GLY A 24 -14.20 -11.86 4.69
C GLY A 24 -14.87 -10.48 4.56
N THR A 25 -14.15 -9.48 4.06
CA THR A 25 -14.61 -8.10 4.03
C THR A 25 -15.49 -7.86 2.81
N SER A 26 -16.50 -6.99 2.95
CA SER A 26 -17.30 -6.56 1.79
C SER A 26 -16.42 -5.92 0.71
N PHE A 27 -16.80 -6.07 -0.57
CA PHE A 27 -16.05 -5.48 -1.67
C PHE A 27 -15.86 -3.96 -1.52
N SER A 28 -16.91 -3.24 -1.11
CA SER A 28 -16.84 -1.80 -0.86
C SER A 28 -15.89 -1.45 0.29
N GLY A 29 -15.93 -2.22 1.38
CA GLY A 29 -14.98 -2.07 2.50
C GLY A 29 -13.54 -2.29 2.05
N ALA A 30 -13.29 -3.35 1.27
CA ALA A 30 -11.96 -3.64 0.73
C ALA A 30 -11.43 -2.54 -0.19
N VAL A 31 -12.29 -1.96 -1.05
CA VAL A 31 -11.94 -0.82 -1.91
C VAL A 31 -11.59 0.40 -1.06
N VAL A 32 -12.41 0.76 -0.08
CA VAL A 32 -12.15 1.92 0.79
C VAL A 32 -10.84 1.74 1.56
N THR A 33 -10.62 0.57 2.15
CA THR A 33 -9.38 0.24 2.86
C THR A 33 -8.16 0.36 1.95
N SER A 34 -8.23 -0.17 0.72
CA SER A 34 -7.13 -0.07 -0.25
C SER A 34 -6.87 1.39 -0.67
N VAL A 35 -7.92 2.19 -0.86
CA VAL A 35 -7.80 3.61 -1.19
C VAL A 35 -7.10 4.36 -0.05
N LEU A 36 -7.54 4.16 1.20
CA LEU A 36 -6.94 4.79 2.38
C LEU A 36 -5.46 4.43 2.50
N LEU A 37 -5.13 3.14 2.43
CA LEU A 37 -3.73 2.69 2.47
C LEU A 37 -2.90 3.36 1.39
N SER A 38 -3.37 3.36 0.14
CA SER A 38 -2.63 3.92 -1.00
C SER A 38 -2.42 5.42 -0.88
N VAL A 39 -3.41 6.16 -0.38
CA VAL A 39 -3.27 7.60 -0.13
C VAL A 39 -2.22 7.86 0.94
N ILE A 40 -2.26 7.12 2.05
CA ILE A 40 -1.29 7.26 3.14
C ILE A 40 0.12 6.89 2.65
N ALA A 41 0.29 5.76 1.99
CA ALA A 41 1.59 5.31 1.44
C ALA A 41 2.14 6.31 0.41
N TYR A 42 1.30 6.82 -0.50
CA TYR A 42 1.72 7.83 -1.47
C TYR A 42 2.20 9.11 -0.79
N VAL A 43 1.50 9.58 0.25
CA VAL A 43 1.88 10.80 0.95
C VAL A 43 3.13 10.57 1.81
N VAL A 44 3.18 9.50 2.59
CA VAL A 44 4.27 9.25 3.55
C VAL A 44 5.50 8.67 2.86
N GLY A 45 5.37 7.53 2.20
CA GLY A 45 6.48 6.87 1.50
C GLY A 45 6.94 7.64 0.27
N ASP A 46 6.08 7.72 -0.74
CA ASP A 46 6.51 8.20 -2.06
C ASP A 46 6.87 9.70 -2.07
N ARG A 47 6.19 10.52 -1.26
CA ARG A 47 6.35 11.98 -1.31
C ARG A 47 7.29 12.54 -0.27
N PHE A 48 7.37 11.95 0.93
CA PHE A 48 8.30 12.41 1.96
C PHE A 48 9.57 11.56 1.98
N ILE A 49 9.45 10.23 2.11
CA ILE A 49 10.61 9.36 2.32
C ILE A 49 11.45 9.21 1.06
N LEU A 50 10.84 8.99 -0.10
CA LEU A 50 11.57 8.76 -1.35
C LEU A 50 12.42 9.97 -1.78
N LYS A 51 11.99 11.20 -1.49
CA LYS A 51 12.72 12.43 -1.85
C LYS A 51 14.08 12.56 -1.16
N VAL A 52 14.17 12.06 0.07
CA VAL A 52 15.35 12.25 0.93
C VAL A 52 16.17 10.97 1.08
N THR A 53 15.72 9.86 0.49
CA THR A 53 16.37 8.55 0.60
C THR A 53 16.58 7.88 -0.77
N ASN A 54 16.02 6.70 -0.98
CA ASN A 54 16.09 5.91 -2.21
C ASN A 54 14.88 4.97 -2.30
N ASN A 55 14.73 4.32 -3.46
CA ASN A 55 13.61 3.42 -3.75
C ASN A 55 13.44 2.27 -2.74
N VAL A 56 14.56 1.68 -2.27
CA VAL A 56 14.50 0.53 -1.35
C VAL A 56 14.01 0.98 0.02
N VAL A 57 14.54 2.09 0.54
CA VAL A 57 14.13 2.64 1.84
C VAL A 57 12.66 3.06 1.82
N ALA A 58 12.20 3.71 0.74
CA ALA A 58 10.79 4.04 0.58
C ALA A 58 9.88 2.80 0.57
N THR A 59 10.30 1.73 -0.13
CA THR A 59 9.54 0.47 -0.16
C THR A 59 9.46 -0.19 1.22
N VAL A 60 10.56 -0.23 1.97
CA VAL A 60 10.56 -0.77 3.34
C VAL A 60 9.68 0.05 4.27
N ALA A 61 9.66 1.37 4.09
CA ALA A 61 8.78 2.24 4.86
C ALA A 61 7.29 2.00 4.51
N ASP A 62 6.95 1.85 3.22
CA ASP A 62 5.60 1.51 2.79
C ASP A 62 5.14 0.14 3.30
N LEU A 63 6.05 -0.85 3.33
CA LEU A 63 5.82 -2.15 3.94
C LEU A 63 5.49 -2.05 5.44
N GLY A 64 6.30 -1.31 6.19
CA GLY A 64 6.06 -1.07 7.62
C GLY A 64 4.74 -0.32 7.85
N LEU A 65 4.45 0.67 7.02
CA LEU A 65 3.22 1.45 7.07
C LEU A 65 2.00 0.57 6.78
N ALA A 66 2.06 -0.28 5.75
CA ALA A 66 0.99 -1.22 5.42
C ALA A 66 0.77 -2.22 6.56
N PHE A 67 1.83 -2.76 7.15
CA PHE A 67 1.72 -3.66 8.30
C PHE A 67 0.99 -2.99 9.47
N VAL A 68 1.46 -1.82 9.90
CA VAL A 68 0.84 -1.07 11.01
C VAL A 68 -0.60 -0.71 10.67
N PHE A 69 -0.87 -0.26 9.44
CA PHE A 69 -2.22 0.06 8.98
C PHE A 69 -3.17 -1.14 9.11
N PHE A 70 -2.79 -2.31 8.59
CA PHE A 70 -3.66 -3.48 8.66
C PHE A 70 -3.83 -4.01 10.08
N VAL A 71 -2.81 -3.96 10.94
CA VAL A 71 -2.94 -4.31 12.36
C VAL A 71 -3.97 -3.41 13.05
N LEU A 72 -3.97 -2.11 12.77
CA LEU A 72 -4.90 -1.16 13.38
C LEU A 72 -6.34 -1.29 12.88
N VAL A 73 -6.50 -1.69 11.62
CA VAL A 73 -7.79 -1.69 10.93
C VAL A 73 -8.48 -3.06 10.99
N SER A 74 -7.70 -4.14 11.17
CA SER A 74 -8.19 -5.50 11.39
C SER A 74 -9.02 -5.60 12.68
N GLY A 75 -10.14 -6.32 12.63
CA GLY A 75 -11.07 -6.47 13.75
C GLY A 75 -11.95 -5.25 14.03
N VAL A 76 -11.62 -4.06 13.51
CA VAL A 76 -12.42 -2.84 13.69
C VAL A 76 -13.31 -2.56 12.48
N THR A 77 -12.75 -2.59 11.27
CA THR A 77 -13.49 -2.23 10.03
C THR A 77 -13.46 -3.31 8.95
N MET A 78 -12.66 -4.35 9.16
CA MET A 78 -12.54 -5.54 8.34
C MET A 78 -12.51 -6.78 9.24
N GLY A 79 -12.67 -7.96 8.65
CA GLY A 79 -12.49 -9.20 9.41
C GLY A 79 -11.07 -9.37 9.93
N GLU A 80 -10.90 -10.33 10.83
CA GLU A 80 -9.59 -10.63 11.40
C GLU A 80 -8.69 -11.27 10.32
N LEU A 81 -7.45 -10.77 10.23
CA LEU A 81 -6.40 -11.41 9.45
C LEU A 81 -5.52 -12.20 10.40
N SER A 82 -5.25 -13.46 10.08
CA SER A 82 -4.18 -14.20 10.74
C SER A 82 -2.84 -13.53 10.46
N LEU A 83 -1.85 -13.76 11.33
CA LEU A 83 -0.50 -13.22 11.13
C LEU A 83 0.10 -13.63 9.77
N VAL A 84 -0.17 -14.86 9.32
CA VAL A 84 0.32 -15.36 8.02
C VAL A 84 -0.33 -14.61 6.86
N GLU A 85 -1.64 -14.37 6.92
CA GLU A 85 -2.36 -13.62 5.88
C GLU A 85 -1.90 -12.15 5.85
N LEU A 86 -1.75 -11.53 7.01
CA LEU A 86 -1.22 -10.17 7.15
C LEU A 86 0.18 -10.04 6.52
N LEU A 87 1.11 -10.93 6.88
CA LEU A 87 2.47 -10.92 6.34
C LEU A 87 2.48 -11.19 4.83
N THR A 88 1.60 -12.06 4.35
CA THR A 88 1.46 -12.36 2.90
C THR A 88 0.95 -11.15 2.13
N LEU A 89 -0.08 -10.47 2.64
CA LEU A 89 -0.64 -9.26 2.05
C LEU A 89 0.40 -8.15 1.99
N VAL A 90 1.06 -7.87 3.11
CA VAL A 90 2.10 -6.85 3.22
C VAL A 90 3.26 -7.15 2.29
N ALA A 91 3.77 -8.39 2.27
CA ALA A 91 4.84 -8.79 1.36
C ALA A 91 4.46 -8.60 -0.11
N GLY A 92 3.24 -8.96 -0.48
CA GLY A 92 2.72 -8.77 -1.84
C GLY A 92 2.66 -7.28 -2.24
N ILE A 93 2.20 -6.41 -1.33
CA ILE A 93 2.21 -4.96 -1.54
C ILE A 93 3.64 -4.46 -1.76
N GLY A 94 4.60 -4.88 -0.93
CA GLY A 94 5.99 -4.45 -1.07
C GLY A 94 6.66 -4.89 -2.36
N VAL A 95 6.33 -6.09 -2.87
CA VAL A 95 6.82 -6.53 -4.19
C VAL A 95 6.32 -5.58 -5.28
N LEU A 96 5.03 -5.27 -5.29
CA LEU A 96 4.45 -4.36 -6.28
C LEU A 96 4.99 -2.93 -6.14
N ASP A 97 5.15 -2.45 -4.90
CA ASP A 97 5.72 -1.12 -4.63
C ASP A 97 7.18 -1.00 -5.04
N TYR A 98 7.97 -2.07 -4.86
CA TYR A 98 9.33 -2.09 -5.36
C TYR A 98 9.39 -1.87 -6.88
N TYR A 99 8.52 -2.55 -7.64
CA TYR A 99 8.43 -2.35 -9.09
C TYR A 99 7.88 -0.98 -9.45
N PHE A 100 6.93 -0.45 -8.68
CA PHE A 100 6.40 0.89 -8.85
C PHE A 100 7.51 1.95 -8.69
N HIS A 101 8.31 1.87 -7.62
CA HIS A 101 9.44 2.77 -7.41
C HIS A 101 10.54 2.62 -8.45
N ARG A 102 10.82 1.39 -8.89
CA ARG A 102 11.80 1.15 -9.96
C ARG A 102 11.36 1.78 -11.29
N THR A 103 10.07 1.79 -11.57
CA THR A 103 9.52 2.31 -12.84
C THR A 103 9.23 3.80 -12.80
N PHE A 104 8.73 4.31 -11.66
CA PHE A 104 8.22 5.67 -11.52
C PHE A 104 9.00 6.55 -10.53
N GLY A 105 10.05 6.04 -9.88
CA GLY A 105 10.81 6.76 -8.84
C GLY A 105 11.28 8.15 -9.26
N ALA A 106 11.88 8.28 -10.46
CA ALA A 106 12.30 9.57 -10.99
C ALA A 106 11.12 10.56 -11.18
N ASN A 107 9.96 10.05 -11.58
CA ASN A 107 8.74 10.86 -11.75
C ASN A 107 8.15 11.28 -10.39
N LEU A 108 8.25 10.42 -9.37
CA LEU A 108 7.74 10.70 -8.02
C LEU A 108 8.52 11.84 -7.35
N VAL A 109 9.84 11.86 -7.53
CA VAL A 109 10.71 12.92 -7.00
C VAL A 109 10.44 14.26 -7.70
N THR A 110 10.26 14.26 -9.02
CA THR A 110 10.09 15.48 -9.83
C THR A 110 8.67 16.05 -9.82
N SER A 111 7.63 15.21 -9.71
CA SER A 111 6.21 15.64 -9.64
C SER A 111 5.84 16.37 -8.35
N ALA A 112 6.82 16.59 -7.49
CA ALA A 112 6.67 17.03 -6.12
C ALA A 112 7.41 18.34 -5.80
N ALA A 113 8.08 18.88 -6.80
CA ALA A 113 8.50 20.28 -6.91
C ALA A 113 7.41 21.05 -7.67
#